data_AF-A0A4C1XSY0-F1
#
_entry.id   AF-A0A4C1XSY0-F1
#
_cell.length_a   1.000
_cell.length_b   1.000
_cell.length_c   1.000
_cell.angle_alpha   90.00
_cell.angle_beta   90.00
_cell.angle_gamma   90.00
#
_symmetry.space_group_name_H-M   'P 1'
#
loop_
_entity.id
_entity.type
_entity.pdbx_description
1 polymer ?
#
loop_
_entity_poly.entity_id
_entity_poly.type
_entity_poly.pdbx_seq_one_letter_code
_entity_poly.pdbx_strand_id
1 'polypeptide(L)'
;MIEVEEEEGTIVRNRDLMAIASTSMTNILECTEDSDEEQILNSELSLPKVPCSEKALKRDGKNLVTPKLVAALDRCQLSIRDSVYILHAFVEALDIVTVYWDGKLLPGLDVRSSKEERLPIIATFDDREQLLAVPKLESSSGKHRTKTVSNALFDWNLHEKLQIMCCDTTASKTGRFNGACAILEQSLQKELLLFACRHHV
;
A
#
# COMPACT_ATOMS: atom_id res chain seq x y z
N MET A 1 45.24 0.95 25.15
CA MET A 1 44.99 -0.44 24.72
C MET A 1 44.13 -1.05 25.82
N ILE A 2 42.80 -1.13 25.76
CA ILE A 2 41.79 -0.99 24.70
C ILE A 2 40.62 -0.21 25.33
N GLU A 3 40.08 0.80 24.64
CA GLU A 3 38.80 1.43 24.98
C GLU A 3 37.70 0.59 24.30
N VAL A 4 36.69 0.20 25.07
CA VAL A 4 35.42 -0.32 24.55
C VAL A 4 34.35 0.56 25.15
N GLU A 5 33.85 1.50 24.36
CA GLU A 5 32.62 2.24 24.67
C GLU A 5 31.43 1.35 24.29
N GLU A 6 30.59 1.03 25.27
CA GLU A 6 29.33 0.31 25.10
C GLU A 6 28.20 1.36 25.08
N GLU A 7 27.57 1.56 23.91
CA GLU A 7 26.43 2.48 23.77
C GLU A 7 25.19 1.93 24.50
N GLU A 8 24.70 2.68 25.49
CA GLU A 8 23.42 2.44 26.15
C GLU A 8 22.24 2.73 25.20
N GLY A 9 21.67 1.68 24.63
CA GLY A 9 20.37 1.73 23.96
C GLY A 9 19.24 2.03 24.95
N THR A 10 18.64 3.22 24.84
CA THR A 10 17.45 3.58 25.62
C THR A 10 16.22 2.85 25.06
N ILE A 11 15.90 1.69 25.65
CA ILE A 11 14.65 0.96 25.43
C ILE A 11 13.54 1.64 26.26
N VAL A 12 12.61 2.32 25.59
CA VAL A 12 11.37 2.77 26.24
C VAL A 12 10.54 1.54 26.61
N ARG A 13 10.26 1.43 27.91
CA ARG A 13 9.74 0.23 28.56
C ARG A 13 8.26 0.02 28.22
N ASN A 14 7.97 -1.20 27.80
CA ASN A 14 6.66 -1.84 27.71
C ASN A 14 5.92 -1.83 29.06
N ARG A 15 5.30 -0.70 29.43
CA ARG A 15 4.42 -0.60 30.62
C ARG A 15 3.04 0.00 30.38
N ASP A 16 2.76 0.53 29.19
CA ASP A 16 1.44 1.16 28.91
C ASP A 16 0.50 0.28 28.08
N LEU A 17 0.83 -1.00 27.89
CA LEU A 17 -0.03 -1.99 27.25
C LEU A 17 -0.31 -3.12 28.26
N MET A 18 -1.60 -3.29 28.60
CA MET A 18 -2.23 -4.35 29.43
C MET A 18 -2.67 -3.94 30.84
N ALA A 19 -3.89 -3.39 31.00
CA ALA A 19 -4.62 -3.47 32.27
C ALA A 19 -6.15 -3.19 32.22
N ILE A 20 -6.89 -3.43 31.14
CA ILE A 20 -8.38 -3.52 31.17
C ILE A 20 -8.81 -4.38 29.97
N ALA A 21 -9.41 -5.56 30.02
CA ALA A 21 -9.88 -6.43 31.08
C ALA A 21 -9.99 -7.85 30.50
N SER A 22 -9.64 -8.85 31.29
CA SER A 22 -10.01 -10.25 31.08
C SER A 22 -11.51 -10.46 31.33
N THR A 23 -12.19 -11.33 30.55
CA THR A 23 -12.95 -12.50 31.06
C THR A 23 -13.62 -13.30 29.92
N SER A 24 -13.38 -14.63 29.92
CA SER A 24 -14.23 -15.75 29.42
C SER A 24 -14.52 -15.89 27.91
N MET A 25 -14.39 -17.06 27.24
CA MET A 25 -14.40 -18.46 27.68
C MET A 25 -13.46 -19.37 26.83
N THR A 26 -13.05 -20.46 27.47
CA THR A 26 -12.34 -21.66 27.01
C THR A 26 -12.98 -22.43 25.85
N ASN A 27 -12.16 -23.00 24.95
CA ASN A 27 -12.05 -24.46 24.79
C ASN A 27 -10.78 -24.88 24.01
N ILE A 28 -10.11 -25.90 24.56
CA ILE A 28 -8.92 -26.60 24.07
C ILE A 28 -9.39 -27.88 23.36
N LEU A 29 -8.83 -28.22 22.20
CA LEU A 29 -8.52 -29.60 21.77
C LEU A 29 -7.66 -29.52 20.48
N GLU A 30 -6.34 -29.64 20.56
CA GLU A 30 -5.51 -30.86 20.47
C GLU A 30 -5.25 -31.33 19.02
N CYS A 31 -3.97 -31.36 18.65
CA CYS A 31 -3.45 -31.75 17.35
C CYS A 31 -3.30 -33.28 17.27
N THR A 32 -3.72 -33.87 16.15
CA THR A 32 -3.22 -35.18 15.70
C THR A 32 -3.02 -35.17 14.19
N GLU A 33 -1.82 -35.55 13.76
CA GLU A 33 -1.42 -35.85 12.39
C GLU A 33 -2.02 -37.19 11.97
N ASP A 34 -2.65 -37.31 10.77
CA ASP A 34 -2.26 -38.28 9.72
C ASP A 34 -3.08 -38.13 8.41
N SER A 35 -2.40 -38.44 7.30
CA SER A 35 -2.78 -38.80 5.90
C SER A 35 -4.11 -38.37 5.21
N ASP A 36 -3.90 -37.76 4.04
CA ASP A 36 -4.59 -37.86 2.74
C ASP A 36 -6.13 -37.69 2.58
N GLU A 37 -6.48 -36.73 1.71
CA GLU A 37 -7.53 -36.70 0.68
C GLU A 37 -8.24 -35.34 0.63
N GLU A 38 -8.29 -34.77 -0.57
CA GLU A 38 -8.83 -33.45 -0.91
C GLU A 38 -10.28 -33.26 -0.43
N GLN A 39 -10.54 -32.20 0.35
CA GLN A 39 -11.84 -31.51 0.28
C GLN A 39 -11.64 -30.00 0.35
N ILE A 40 -11.98 -29.37 -0.77
CA ILE A 40 -12.06 -27.94 -1.03
C ILE A 40 -12.93 -27.28 0.05
N LEU A 41 -12.32 -26.62 1.03
CA LEU A 41 -13.02 -25.67 1.89
C LEU A 41 -12.76 -24.25 1.39
N ASN A 42 -13.75 -23.72 0.68
CA ASN A 42 -13.87 -22.30 0.41
C ASN A 42 -14.04 -21.57 1.75
N SER A 43 -12.94 -21.17 2.39
CA SER A 43 -13.00 -20.17 3.44
C SER A 43 -13.25 -18.82 2.78
N GLU A 44 -14.51 -18.45 2.63
CA GLU A 44 -14.89 -17.05 2.45
C GLU A 44 -14.34 -16.26 3.63
N LEU A 45 -13.14 -15.69 3.48
CA LEU A 45 -12.67 -14.63 4.36
C LEU A 45 -13.45 -13.37 3.97
N SER A 46 -14.63 -13.24 4.57
CA SER A 46 -15.53 -12.13 4.38
C SER A 46 -14.80 -10.83 4.66
N LEU A 47 -14.51 -10.08 3.60
CA LEU A 47 -14.35 -8.63 3.69
C LEU A 47 -15.59 -8.06 4.40
N PRO A 48 -15.46 -7.00 5.21
CA PRO A 48 -16.61 -6.32 5.78
C PRO A 48 -17.62 -6.01 4.68
N LYS A 49 -18.82 -6.59 4.77
CA LYS A 49 -19.95 -6.26 3.88
C LYS A 49 -20.38 -4.85 4.23
N VAL A 50 -19.84 -3.86 3.53
CA VAL A 50 -20.39 -2.51 3.57
C VAL A 50 -21.73 -2.55 2.85
N PRO A 51 -22.83 -2.08 3.47
CA PRO A 51 -24.09 -1.94 2.77
C PRO A 51 -23.89 -0.99 1.60
N CYS A 52 -24.17 -1.48 0.38
CA CYS A 52 -24.33 -0.63 -0.78
C CYS A 52 -25.49 0.33 -0.49
N SER A 53 -25.18 1.56 -0.12
CA SER A 53 -26.12 2.66 -0.12
C SER A 53 -25.51 3.74 -1.00
N GLU A 54 -26.17 3.98 -2.14
CA GLU A 54 -26.00 5.17 -2.97
C GLU A 54 -26.40 6.41 -2.16
N LYS A 55 -25.54 6.82 -1.23
CA LYS A 55 -25.54 8.17 -0.69
C LYS A 55 -24.20 8.75 -1.07
N ALA A 56 -24.23 9.74 -1.95
CA ALA A 56 -23.08 10.57 -2.26
C ALA A 56 -22.62 11.24 -0.97
N LEU A 57 -21.73 10.59 -0.24
CA LEU A 57 -20.98 11.23 0.82
C LEU A 57 -20.21 12.37 0.16
N LYS A 58 -20.37 13.59 0.68
CA LYS A 58 -19.67 14.78 0.18
C LYS A 58 -18.17 14.47 0.19
N ARG A 59 -17.61 14.24 -0.99
CA ARG A 59 -16.20 14.03 -1.27
C ARG A 59 -15.45 15.30 -0.87
N ASP A 60 -14.85 15.31 0.32
CA ASP A 60 -14.06 16.44 0.82
C ASP A 60 -12.56 16.22 0.51
N GLY A 61 -12.26 15.94 -0.75
CA GLY A 61 -10.89 15.83 -1.25
C GLY A 61 -10.56 17.09 -2.07
N LYS A 62 -9.57 17.87 -1.63
CA LYS A 62 -9.06 18.97 -2.44
C LYS A 62 -8.28 18.36 -3.61
N ASN A 63 -8.74 18.56 -4.85
CA ASN A 63 -8.00 18.10 -6.02
C ASN A 63 -6.67 18.85 -6.12
N LEU A 64 -5.55 18.13 -5.99
CA LEU A 64 -4.20 18.71 -6.02
C LEU A 64 -3.88 19.33 -7.40
N VAL A 65 -4.39 18.73 -8.49
CA VAL A 65 -4.17 19.16 -9.88
C VAL A 65 -5.34 20.01 -10.36
N THR A 66 -5.43 21.22 -9.82
CA THR A 66 -6.49 22.17 -10.22
C THR A 66 -6.29 22.68 -11.66
N PRO A 67 -7.36 23.06 -12.39
CA PRO A 67 -7.23 23.70 -13.70
C PRO A 67 -6.34 24.94 -13.70
N LYS A 68 -6.30 25.66 -12.57
CA LYS A 68 -5.43 26.83 -12.38
C LYS A 68 -3.96 26.43 -12.31
N LEU A 69 -3.62 25.34 -11.61
CA LEU A 69 -2.26 24.81 -11.55
C LEU A 69 -1.83 24.31 -12.94
N VAL A 70 -2.69 23.56 -13.62
CA VAL A 70 -2.42 23.07 -14.99
C VAL A 70 -2.17 24.24 -15.94
N ALA A 71 -3.04 25.26 -15.95
CA ALA A 71 -2.86 26.44 -16.79
C ALA A 71 -1.61 27.27 -16.45
N ALA A 72 -1.17 27.27 -15.18
CA ALA A 72 0.06 27.93 -14.78
C ALA A 72 1.29 27.17 -15.30
N LEU A 73 1.31 25.83 -15.15
CA LEU A 73 2.38 24.98 -15.64
C LEU A 73 2.49 25.02 -17.18
N ASP A 74 1.36 25.02 -17.88
CA ASP A 74 1.31 25.10 -19.34
C ASP A 74 1.95 26.39 -19.89
N ARG A 75 1.69 27.53 -19.23
CA ARG A 75 2.29 28.82 -19.60
C ARG A 75 3.81 28.86 -19.42
N CYS A 76 4.36 28.02 -18.54
CA CYS A 76 5.80 27.92 -18.34
C CYS A 76 6.51 27.18 -19.47
N GLN A 77 5.78 26.54 -20.41
CA GLN A 77 6.35 25.80 -21.55
C GLN A 77 7.44 24.79 -21.13
N LEU A 78 7.21 24.13 -19.99
CA LEU A 78 8.17 23.22 -19.40
C LEU A 78 8.35 21.98 -20.26
N SER A 79 9.58 21.48 -20.34
CA SER A 79 9.80 20.14 -20.85
C SER A 79 9.14 19.11 -19.90
N ILE A 80 8.91 17.89 -20.38
CA ILE A 80 8.42 16.79 -19.52
C ILE A 80 9.34 16.63 -18.30
N ARG A 81 10.66 16.69 -18.53
CA ARG A 81 11.67 16.55 -17.48
C ARG A 81 11.57 17.66 -16.44
N ASP A 82 11.47 18.92 -16.87
CA ASP A 82 11.42 20.06 -15.95
C ASP A 82 10.10 20.06 -15.16
N SER A 83 9.01 19.63 -15.80
CA SER A 83 7.71 19.45 -15.15
C SER A 83 7.78 18.42 -14.02
N VAL A 84 8.49 17.30 -14.23
CA VAL A 84 8.67 16.27 -13.19
C VAL A 84 9.48 16.80 -12.01
N TYR A 85 10.57 17.55 -12.26
CA TYR A 85 11.36 18.16 -11.19
C TYR A 85 10.52 19.13 -10.33
N ILE A 86 9.71 19.98 -10.98
CA ILE A 86 8.83 20.92 -10.29
C ILE A 86 7.75 20.20 -9.48
N LEU A 87 7.13 19.16 -10.05
CA LEU A 87 6.12 18.37 -9.35
C LEU A 87 6.70 17.62 -8.16
N HIS A 88 7.91 17.06 -8.30
CA HIS A 88 8.60 16.39 -7.20
C HIS A 88 8.89 17.36 -6.05
N ALA A 89 9.48 18.52 -6.33
CA ALA A 89 9.73 19.55 -5.33
C ALA A 89 8.44 20.06 -4.65
N PHE A 90 7.32 20.10 -5.38
CA PHE A 90 6.02 20.45 -4.83
C PHE A 90 5.45 19.38 -3.90
N VAL A 91 5.60 18.10 -4.25
CA VAL A 91 5.21 16.97 -3.40
C VAL A 91 6.00 16.97 -2.10
N GLU A 92 7.31 17.23 -2.19
CA GLU A 92 8.23 17.37 -1.05
C GLU A 92 7.81 18.55 -0.15
N ALA A 93 7.66 19.75 -0.72
CA ALA A 93 7.35 20.96 0.05
C ALA A 93 5.97 20.98 0.74
N LEU A 94 5.06 20.07 0.36
CA LEU A 94 3.72 19.96 0.92
C LEU A 94 3.55 18.73 1.82
N ASP A 95 4.62 18.03 2.15
CA ASP A 95 4.60 16.79 2.94
C ASP A 95 3.58 15.77 2.40
N ILE A 96 3.51 15.67 1.07
CA ILE A 96 2.52 14.82 0.40
C ILE A 96 2.97 13.36 0.45
N VAL A 97 2.19 12.54 1.16
CA VAL A 97 2.44 11.10 1.22
C VAL A 97 2.14 10.46 -0.13
N THR A 98 3.16 9.84 -0.69
CA THR A 98 3.10 9.09 -1.96
C THR A 98 3.35 7.61 -1.69
N VAL A 99 2.55 6.71 -2.28
CA VAL A 99 2.83 5.26 -2.28
C VAL A 99 3.24 4.80 -3.67
N TYR A 100 4.39 4.17 -3.78
CA TYR A 100 4.85 3.45 -4.96
C TYR A 100 4.65 1.95 -4.77
N TRP A 101 4.10 1.29 -5.78
CA TRP A 101 4.00 -0.16 -5.79
C TRP A 101 4.16 -0.70 -7.22
N ASP A 102 5.02 -1.70 -7.37
CA ASP A 102 5.21 -2.40 -8.64
C ASP A 102 5.59 -3.86 -8.40
N GLY A 103 4.96 -4.78 -9.13
CA GLY A 103 5.19 -6.21 -8.98
C GLY A 103 6.48 -6.63 -9.70
N LYS A 104 7.33 -7.39 -9.02
CA LYS A 104 8.55 -7.99 -9.57
C LYS A 104 8.51 -9.51 -9.44
N LEU A 105 8.86 -10.22 -10.52
CA LEU A 105 9.13 -11.65 -10.45
C LEU A 105 10.53 -11.87 -9.86
N LEU A 106 10.60 -12.55 -8.72
CA LEU A 106 11.83 -12.92 -8.03
C LEU A 106 11.99 -14.45 -8.02
N PRO A 107 13.22 -14.97 -7.88
CA PRO A 107 13.42 -16.41 -7.70
C PRO A 107 12.64 -16.91 -6.48
N GLY A 108 11.98 -18.07 -6.62
CA GLY A 108 11.29 -18.71 -5.51
C GLY A 108 12.28 -19.20 -4.46
N LEU A 109 11.88 -19.14 -3.18
CA LEU A 109 12.67 -19.71 -2.08
C LEU A 109 12.48 -21.23 -1.95
N ASP A 110 11.43 -21.79 -2.54
CA ASP A 110 11.18 -23.24 -2.57
C ASP A 110 11.84 -23.86 -3.82
N VAL A 111 12.44 -25.04 -3.64
CA VAL A 111 13.04 -25.86 -4.71
C VAL A 111 12.03 -26.14 -5.84
N ARG A 112 10.72 -26.16 -5.52
CA ARG A 112 9.64 -26.38 -6.51
C ARG A 112 9.21 -25.15 -7.29
N SER A 113 9.49 -23.92 -6.84
CA SER A 113 9.06 -22.70 -7.53
C SER A 113 10.25 -21.98 -8.17
N SER A 114 10.23 -21.89 -9.51
CA SER A 114 11.31 -21.21 -10.22
C SER A 114 11.24 -19.69 -10.07
N LYS A 115 10.03 -19.12 -9.92
CA LYS A 115 9.77 -17.69 -9.72
C LYS A 115 8.51 -17.47 -8.87
N GLU A 116 8.51 -16.40 -8.09
CA GLU A 116 7.35 -15.89 -7.37
C GLU A 116 7.18 -14.39 -7.62
N GLU A 117 5.93 -13.94 -7.71
CA GLU A 117 5.62 -12.52 -7.84
C GLU A 117 5.63 -11.87 -6.44
N ARG A 118 6.40 -10.79 -6.28
CA ARG A 118 6.45 -10.00 -5.06
C ARG A 118 6.13 -8.56 -5.37
N LEU A 119 5.43 -7.91 -4.44
CA LEU A 119 4.95 -6.54 -4.60
C LEU A 119 5.65 -5.64 -3.57
N PRO A 120 6.83 -5.07 -3.88
CA PRO A 120 7.37 -3.98 -3.07
C PRO A 120 6.36 -2.84 -2.98
N ILE A 121 6.10 -2.42 -1.74
CA ILE A 121 5.26 -1.26 -1.42
C ILE A 121 6.16 -0.28 -0.68
N ILE A 122 6.35 0.88 -1.27
CA ILE A 122 7.24 1.91 -0.77
C ILE A 122 6.41 3.17 -0.54
N ALA A 123 6.62 3.86 0.57
CA ALA A 123 6.04 5.16 0.82
C ALA A 123 7.13 6.23 0.88
N THR A 124 6.83 7.40 0.32
CA THR A 124 7.66 8.59 0.42
C THR A 124 6.91 9.65 1.22
N PHE A 125 7.54 10.15 2.28
CA PHE A 125 7.04 11.20 3.18
C PHE A 125 8.20 11.78 4.00
N ASP A 126 8.08 13.02 4.48
CA ASP A 126 9.10 13.71 5.29
C ASP A 126 10.54 13.64 4.70
N ASP A 127 10.67 13.76 3.37
CA ASP A 127 11.94 13.62 2.62
C ASP A 127 12.63 12.25 2.76
N ARG A 128 11.87 11.21 3.13
CA ARG A 128 12.35 9.84 3.30
C ARG A 128 11.57 8.89 2.40
N GLU A 129 12.25 7.82 2.01
CA GLU A 129 11.65 6.68 1.32
C GLU A 129 11.68 5.47 2.26
N GLN A 130 10.51 4.87 2.53
CA GLN A 130 10.35 3.75 3.44
C GLN A 130 9.73 2.56 2.71
N LEU A 131 10.43 1.44 2.69
CA LEU A 131 9.86 0.16 2.27
C LEU A 131 8.88 -0.32 3.35
N LEU A 132 7.59 -0.35 3.01
CA LEU A 132 6.53 -0.77 3.94
C LEU A 132 6.44 -2.29 4.03
N ALA A 133 6.50 -2.97 2.87
CA ALA A 133 6.39 -4.42 2.77
C ALA A 133 6.86 -4.96 1.41
N VAL A 134 7.19 -6.26 1.35
CA VAL A 134 7.44 -7.01 0.10
C VAL A 134 6.62 -8.32 0.06
N PRO A 135 5.28 -8.23 0.10
CA PRO A 135 4.38 -9.38 0.10
C PRO A 135 4.51 -10.21 -1.18
N LYS A 136 4.44 -11.53 -1.01
CA LYS A 136 4.24 -12.48 -2.10
C LYS A 136 2.81 -12.36 -2.61
N LEU A 137 2.64 -12.30 -3.93
CA LEU A 137 1.32 -12.28 -4.57
C LEU A 137 0.97 -13.67 -5.08
N GLU A 138 -0.10 -14.25 -4.53
CA GLU A 138 -0.69 -15.49 -5.06
C GLU A 138 -1.54 -15.25 -6.32
N SER A 139 -1.91 -13.99 -6.58
CA SER A 139 -2.69 -13.58 -7.74
C SER A 139 -2.30 -12.17 -8.19
N SER A 140 -2.11 -11.99 -9.50
CA SER A 140 -1.84 -10.69 -10.13
C SER A 140 -3.10 -9.82 -10.34
N SER A 141 -4.26 -10.26 -9.83
CA SER A 141 -5.53 -9.54 -9.92
C SER A 141 -5.48 -8.19 -9.18
N GLY A 142 -6.21 -7.20 -9.72
CA GLY A 142 -6.28 -5.86 -9.12
C GLY A 142 -6.79 -5.87 -7.67
N LYS A 143 -7.72 -6.77 -7.34
CA LYS A 143 -8.26 -6.95 -5.98
C LYS A 143 -7.20 -7.41 -4.97
N HIS A 144 -6.41 -8.42 -5.33
CA HIS A 144 -5.36 -8.95 -4.44
C HIS A 144 -4.27 -7.91 -4.20
N ARG A 145 -3.84 -7.21 -5.25
CA ARG A 145 -2.88 -6.11 -5.13
C ARG A 145 -3.41 -4.99 -4.25
N THR A 146 -4.66 -4.58 -4.47
CA THR A 146 -5.31 -3.54 -3.65
C THR A 146 -5.31 -3.91 -2.18
N LYS A 147 -5.82 -5.11 -1.83
CA LYS A 147 -5.85 -5.59 -0.45
C LYS A 147 -4.47 -5.53 0.20
N THR A 148 -3.46 -5.95 -0.55
CA THR A 148 -2.07 -5.99 -0.10
C THR A 148 -1.51 -4.59 0.18
N VAL A 149 -1.76 -3.64 -0.72
CA VAL A 149 -1.36 -2.23 -0.57
C VAL A 149 -2.12 -1.57 0.59
N SER A 150 -3.45 -1.75 0.67
CA SER A 150 -4.28 -1.23 1.76
C SER A 150 -3.78 -1.72 3.12
N ASN A 151 -3.52 -3.01 3.28
CA ASN A 151 -3.02 -3.57 4.54
C ASN A 151 -1.71 -2.89 4.97
N ALA A 152 -0.73 -2.79 4.06
CA ALA A 152 0.52 -2.11 4.37
C ALA A 152 0.31 -0.64 4.78
N LEU A 153 -0.63 0.07 4.15
CA LEU A 153 -0.96 1.45 4.52
C LEU A 153 -1.64 1.56 5.89
N PHE A 154 -2.48 0.59 6.26
CA PHE A 154 -3.11 0.54 7.58
C PHE A 154 -2.10 0.20 8.68
N ASP A 155 -1.24 -0.80 8.46
CA ASP A 155 -0.22 -1.24 9.40
C ASP A 155 0.75 -0.10 9.77
N TRP A 156 1.02 0.79 8.80
CA TRP A 156 1.87 1.97 8.98
C TRP A 156 1.11 3.26 9.34
N ASN A 157 -0.22 3.19 9.50
CA ASN A 157 -1.08 4.35 9.76
C ASN A 157 -0.94 5.50 8.73
N LEU A 158 -0.77 5.15 7.45
CA LEU A 158 -0.61 6.08 6.33
C LEU A 158 -1.90 6.25 5.49
N HIS A 159 -2.90 5.38 5.68
CA HIS A 159 -4.12 5.34 4.86
C HIS A 159 -4.88 6.68 4.77
N GLU A 160 -4.99 7.44 5.86
CA GLU A 160 -5.66 8.75 5.85
C GLU A 160 -4.82 9.84 5.19
N LYS A 161 -3.49 9.73 5.26
CA LYS A 161 -2.53 10.73 4.76
C LYS A 161 -2.20 10.55 3.29
N LEU A 162 -2.34 9.34 2.76
CA LEU A 162 -2.02 8.99 1.38
C LEU A 162 -2.74 9.89 0.38
N GLN A 163 -2.01 10.53 -0.53
CA GLN A 163 -2.57 11.46 -1.51
C GLN A 163 -2.21 11.10 -2.95
N ILE A 164 -1.03 10.51 -3.14
CA ILE A 164 -0.54 10.12 -4.47
C ILE A 164 -0.27 8.62 -4.46
N MET A 165 -0.65 7.93 -5.54
CA MET A 165 -0.17 6.59 -5.81
C MET A 165 0.60 6.55 -7.12
N CYS A 166 1.64 5.74 -7.17
CA CYS A 166 2.52 5.58 -8.32
C CYS A 166 2.66 4.10 -8.65
N CYS A 167 2.39 3.75 -9.90
CA CYS A 167 2.57 2.40 -10.44
C CYS A 167 2.78 2.46 -11.96
N ASP A 168 3.31 1.41 -12.55
CA ASP A 168 3.38 1.20 -14.00
C ASP A 168 1.99 1.02 -14.64
N THR A 169 1.95 1.29 -15.95
CA THR A 169 0.71 1.32 -16.72
C THR A 169 0.40 -0.06 -17.33
N THR A 170 -0.42 -0.87 -16.65
CA THR A 170 -1.05 -2.06 -17.23
C THR A 170 -2.55 -2.08 -16.94
N ALA A 171 -3.36 -2.75 -17.77
CA ALA A 171 -4.82 -2.75 -17.60
C ALA A 171 -5.27 -3.30 -16.23
N SER A 172 -4.54 -4.27 -15.66
CA SER A 172 -4.81 -4.79 -14.31
C SER A 172 -4.44 -3.81 -13.19
N LYS A 173 -3.55 -2.84 -13.45
CA LYS A 173 -3.16 -1.80 -12.50
C LYS A 173 -4.06 -0.56 -12.61
N THR A 174 -4.33 -0.07 -13.81
CA THR A 174 -5.00 1.23 -14.05
C THR A 174 -6.38 1.12 -14.72
N GLY A 175 -6.89 -0.09 -14.97
CA GLY A 175 -8.21 -0.29 -15.57
C GLY A 175 -9.36 0.38 -14.79
N ARG A 176 -10.26 1.05 -15.50
CA ARG A 176 -11.34 1.87 -14.90
C ARG A 176 -12.24 1.12 -13.91
N PHE A 177 -12.55 -0.15 -14.21
CA PHE A 177 -13.53 -0.93 -13.43
C PHE A 177 -12.88 -1.95 -12.49
N ASN A 178 -11.78 -2.57 -12.92
CA ASN A 178 -11.12 -3.68 -12.20
C ASN A 178 -9.63 -3.46 -11.97
N GLY A 179 -9.12 -2.26 -12.29
CA GLY A 179 -7.73 -1.91 -12.03
C GLY A 179 -7.50 -1.68 -10.55
N ALA A 180 -6.34 -2.11 -10.05
CA ALA A 180 -5.98 -1.94 -8.65
C ALA A 180 -6.09 -0.47 -8.17
N CYS A 181 -5.71 0.51 -9.00
CA CYS A 181 -5.79 1.93 -8.63
C CYS A 181 -7.24 2.36 -8.33
N ALA A 182 -8.17 2.03 -9.24
CA ALA A 182 -9.58 2.38 -9.09
C ALA A 182 -10.22 1.66 -7.88
N ILE A 183 -9.83 0.41 -7.63
CA ILE A 183 -10.31 -0.35 -6.47
C ILE A 183 -9.72 0.23 -5.17
N LEU A 184 -8.45 0.67 -5.19
CA LEU A 184 -7.78 1.26 -4.03
C LEU A 184 -8.43 2.57 -3.60
N GLU A 185 -8.70 3.49 -4.55
CA GLU A 185 -9.44 4.74 -4.27
C GLU A 185 -10.81 4.48 -3.66
N GLN A 186 -11.55 3.51 -4.21
CA GLN A 186 -12.85 3.10 -3.67
C GLN A 186 -12.73 2.53 -2.25
N SER A 187 -11.71 1.70 -2.00
CA SER A 187 -11.48 1.07 -0.69
C SER A 187 -11.10 2.08 0.39
N LEU A 188 -10.34 3.11 0.03
CA LEU A 188 -9.93 4.20 0.92
C LEU A 188 -10.95 5.33 0.98
N GLN A 189 -12.01 5.27 0.16
CA GLN A 189 -13.01 6.33 -0.02
C GLN A 189 -12.37 7.70 -0.28
N LYS A 190 -11.25 7.71 -1.01
CA LYS A 190 -10.39 8.88 -1.21
C LYS A 190 -10.02 9.01 -2.68
N GLU A 191 -10.09 10.24 -3.20
CA GLU A 191 -9.55 10.58 -4.51
C GLU A 191 -8.02 10.67 -4.38
N LEU A 192 -7.31 9.88 -5.18
CA LEU A 192 -5.86 9.80 -5.16
C LEU A 192 -5.32 10.25 -6.51
N LEU A 193 -4.25 11.03 -6.49
CA LEU A 193 -3.58 11.41 -7.72
C LEU A 193 -2.74 10.22 -8.22
N LEU A 194 -3.05 9.72 -9.42
CA LEU A 194 -2.30 8.63 -10.04
C LEU A 194 -1.13 9.17 -10.86
N PHE A 195 0.09 8.88 -10.41
CA PHE A 195 1.31 9.03 -11.20
C PHE A 195 1.62 7.71 -11.90
N ALA A 196 1.01 7.52 -13.07
CA ALA A 196 1.26 6.32 -13.86
C ALA A 196 2.65 6.41 -14.52
N CYS A 197 3.55 5.50 -14.16
CA CYS A 197 4.82 5.33 -14.86
C CYS A 197 4.55 4.62 -16.21
N ARG A 198 5.01 5.20 -17.30
CA ARG A 198 5.18 4.43 -18.54
C ARG A 198 6.54 3.77 -18.49
N HIS A 199 6.57 2.45 -18.68
CA HIS A 199 7.82 1.77 -19.03
C HIS A 199 8.34 2.40 -20.33
N HIS A 200 9.56 2.93 -20.29
CA HIS A 200 10.25 3.31 -21.51
C HIS A 200 10.62 1.99 -22.21
N VAL A 201 10.01 1.74 -23.37
CA VAL A 201 10.47 0.70 -24.30
C VAL A 201 11.62 1.28 -25.12
#